data_AF-A0A522S1C6-F1
#
_entry.id   AF-A0A522S1C6-F1
#
_cell.length_a   1.000
_cell.length_b   1.000
_cell.length_c   1.000
_cell.angle_alpha   90.00
_cell.angle_beta   90.00
_cell.angle_gamma   90.00
#
_symmetry.space_group_name_H-M   'P 1'
#
loop_
_entity.id
_entity.type
_entity.pdbx_description
1 polymer ?
#
loop_
_entity_poly.entity_id
_entity_poly.type
_entity_poly.pdbx_seq_one_letter_code
_entity_poly.pdbx_strand_id
1 'polypeptide(L)'
;MGHGFPKEGHEVMLGSREPGKLVAWVRESGKRASCGTFLETTNFSELAVFAVNGVKTVDAIQLAGADNFNGKVVIDATNPLDMSGAPPSWLAHPAPPAASSSSKP
;
A
#
# COMPACT_ATOMS: atom_id res chain seq x y z
N MET A 1 2.38 -1.17 -7.60
CA MET A 1 3.34 -2.10 -6.95
C MET A 1 2.93 -3.56 -7.13
N GLY A 2 1.78 -4.01 -6.61
CA GLY A 2 1.37 -5.43 -6.64
C GLY A 2 1.51 -6.13 -7.99
N HIS A 3 0.99 -5.56 -9.09
CA HIS A 3 1.15 -6.15 -10.44
C HIS A 3 2.50 -5.87 -11.12
N GLY A 4 3.28 -4.91 -10.62
CA GLY A 4 4.54 -4.50 -11.27
C GLY A 4 5.63 -5.55 -11.06
N PHE A 5 5.89 -5.93 -9.81
CA PHE A 5 6.94 -6.89 -9.48
C PHE A 5 6.80 -8.25 -10.18
N PRO A 6 5.60 -8.89 -10.26
CA PRO A 6 5.46 -10.15 -10.99
C PRO A 6 5.73 -10.01 -12.50
N LYS A 7 5.39 -8.86 -13.10
CA LYS A 7 5.65 -8.58 -14.53
C LYS A 7 7.15 -8.47 -14.82
N GLU A 8 7.92 -7.94 -13.88
CA GLU A 8 9.39 -7.89 -13.95
C GLU A 8 10.06 -9.21 -13.54
N GLY A 9 9.28 -10.26 -13.24
CA GLY A 9 9.79 -11.61 -13.00
C GLY A 9 10.06 -11.97 -11.54
N HIS A 10 9.65 -11.15 -10.58
CA HIS A 10 9.81 -11.43 -9.14
C HIS A 10 8.66 -12.30 -8.58
N GLU A 11 8.98 -13.15 -7.60
CA GLU A 11 7.98 -13.85 -6.79
C GLU A 11 7.38 -12.89 -5.76
N VAL A 12 6.05 -12.82 -5.68
CA VAL A 12 5.34 -11.84 -4.87
C VAL A 12 4.25 -12.49 -4.04
N MET A 13 4.22 -12.15 -2.76
CA MET A 13 3.11 -12.44 -1.86
C MET A 13 2.46 -11.15 -1.40
N LEU A 14 1.14 -10.99 -1.59
CA LEU A 14 0.37 -9.92 -0.96
C LEU A 14 -0.14 -10.35 0.41
N GLY A 15 0.26 -9.59 1.43
CA GLY A 15 -0.20 -9.75 2.81
C GLY A 15 -1.53 -9.06 3.08
N SER A 16 -2.47 -9.78 3.69
CA SER A 16 -3.78 -9.25 4.10
C SER A 16 -4.30 -9.94 5.36
N ARG A 17 -5.18 -9.27 6.11
CA ARG A 17 -5.99 -9.93 7.16
C ARG A 17 -7.02 -10.88 6.59
N GLU A 18 -7.40 -10.67 5.33
CA GLU A 18 -8.40 -11.46 4.61
C GLU A 18 -7.82 -11.90 3.25
N PRO A 19 -6.86 -12.84 3.22
CA PRO A 19 -6.20 -13.25 1.97
C PRO A 19 -7.19 -13.77 0.92
N GLY A 20 -8.32 -14.36 1.34
CA GLY A 20 -9.38 -14.82 0.45
C GLY A 20 -9.96 -13.72 -0.47
N LYS A 21 -9.86 -12.44 -0.10
CA LYS A 21 -10.28 -11.31 -0.96
C LYS A 21 -9.31 -11.05 -2.13
N LEU A 22 -8.12 -11.66 -2.12
CA LEU A 22 -7.07 -11.43 -3.12
C LEU A 22 -7.02 -12.53 -4.20
N VAL A 23 -7.94 -13.49 -4.18
CA VAL A 23 -7.95 -14.62 -5.14
C VAL A 23 -8.01 -14.16 -6.60
N ALA A 24 -8.80 -13.11 -6.90
CA ALA A 24 -8.87 -12.55 -8.25
C ALA A 24 -7.52 -11.96 -8.68
N TRP A 25 -6.89 -11.16 -7.82
CA TRP A 25 -5.58 -10.58 -8.07
C TRP A 25 -4.50 -11.64 -8.32
N VAL A 26 -4.49 -12.73 -7.54
CA VAL A 26 -3.55 -13.85 -7.74
C VAL A 26 -3.75 -14.48 -9.13
N ARG A 27 -5.01 -14.76 -9.52
CA ARG A 27 -5.33 -15.33 -10.83
C ARG A 27 -4.88 -14.44 -11.98
N GLU A 28 -5.11 -13.14 -11.86
CA GLU A 28 -4.74 -12.14 -12.88
C GLU A 28 -3.21 -11.93 -12.96
N SER A 29 -2.51 -12.00 -11.83
CA SER A 29 -1.07 -11.73 -11.75
C SER A 29 -0.20 -12.94 -12.13
N GLY A 30 -0.79 -14.13 -12.22
CA GLY A 30 -0.13 -15.32 -12.76
C GLY A 30 0.71 -16.08 -11.74
N LYS A 31 1.58 -16.97 -12.25
CA LYS A 31 2.23 -18.03 -11.46
C LYS A 31 3.17 -17.54 -10.35
N ARG A 32 3.69 -16.31 -10.47
CA ARG A 32 4.60 -15.71 -9.48
C ARG A 32 3.90 -14.91 -8.39
N ALA A 33 2.57 -14.90 -8.41
CA ALA A 33 1.75 -14.17 -7.46
C ALA A 33 1.07 -15.11 -6.49
N SER A 34 1.10 -14.75 -5.21
CA SER A 34 0.43 -15.47 -4.13
C SER A 34 -0.14 -14.48 -3.12
N CYS A 35 -1.00 -14.94 -2.22
CA CYS A 35 -1.52 -14.13 -1.12
C CYS A 35 -1.47 -14.93 0.18
N GLY A 36 -1.27 -14.22 1.28
CA GLY A 36 -1.22 -14.80 2.62
C GLY A 36 -1.51 -13.77 3.70
N THR A 37 -1.41 -14.19 4.94
CA THR A 37 -1.42 -13.31 6.11
C THR A 37 -0.17 -12.42 6.14
N PHE A 38 -0.19 -11.37 6.96
CA PHE A 38 0.99 -10.53 7.17
C PHE A 38 2.21 -11.32 7.67
N LEU A 39 1.98 -12.28 8.57
CA LEU A 39 3.02 -13.17 9.10
C LEU A 39 3.62 -14.05 8.00
N GLU A 40 2.79 -14.73 7.22
CA GLU A 40 3.24 -15.57 6.10
C GLU A 40 4.01 -14.75 5.06
N THR A 41 3.53 -13.55 4.75
CA THR A 41 4.17 -12.64 3.78
C THR A 41 5.56 -12.21 4.25
N THR A 42 5.70 -11.86 5.53
CA THR A 42 6.98 -11.38 6.07
C THR A 42 8.01 -12.52 6.17
N ASN A 43 7.56 -13.73 6.54
CA ASN A 43 8.39 -14.93 6.51
C ASN A 43 8.89 -15.28 5.10
N PHE A 44 8.02 -15.14 4.10
CA PHE A 44 8.34 -15.36 2.69
C PHE A 44 9.32 -14.30 2.12
N SER A 45 9.19 -13.04 2.54
CA SER A 45 9.86 -11.92 1.89
C SER A 45 11.37 -11.86 2.15
N GLU A 46 12.18 -11.53 1.15
CA GLU A 46 13.56 -11.02 1.35
C GLU A 46 13.56 -9.48 1.40
N LEU A 47 12.60 -8.87 0.70
CA LEU A 47 12.30 -7.44 0.67
C LEU A 47 10.82 -7.25 0.96
N ALA A 48 10.50 -6.36 1.91
CA ALA A 48 9.14 -6.01 2.27
C ALA A 48 8.77 -4.62 1.75
N VAL A 49 7.54 -4.45 1.25
CA VAL A 49 6.99 -3.14 0.88
C VAL A 49 5.77 -2.85 1.74
N PHE A 50 5.81 -1.78 2.53
CA PHE A 50 4.65 -1.30 3.26
C PHE A 50 3.82 -0.38 2.38
N ALA A 51 2.67 -0.91 1.96
CA ALA A 51 1.65 -0.22 1.17
C ALA A 51 0.27 -0.33 1.82
N VAL A 52 0.25 -0.34 3.17
CA VAL A 52 -0.98 -0.26 3.97
C VAL A 52 -1.38 1.20 4.18
N ASN A 53 -2.60 1.43 4.68
CA ASN A 53 -2.96 2.75 5.18
C ASN A 53 -1.99 3.13 6.32
N GLY A 54 -1.38 4.32 6.27
CA GLY A 54 -0.33 4.72 7.20
C GLY A 54 -0.75 4.75 8.66
N VAL A 55 -2.03 5.03 8.96
CA VAL A 55 -2.53 4.97 10.35
C VAL A 55 -2.64 3.54 10.89
N LYS A 56 -2.47 2.53 10.02
CA LYS A 56 -2.50 1.10 10.35
C LYS A 56 -1.15 0.41 10.18
N THR A 57 -0.07 1.16 9.91
CA THR A 57 1.26 0.57 9.70
C THR A 57 1.76 -0.18 10.93
N VAL A 58 1.62 0.38 12.14
CA VAL A 58 2.06 -0.29 13.38
C VAL A 58 1.30 -1.59 13.61
N ASP A 59 -0.03 -1.59 13.44
CA ASP A 59 -0.85 -2.81 13.55
C ASP A 59 -0.40 -3.88 12.54
N ALA A 60 -0.09 -3.48 11.30
CA ALA A 60 0.39 -4.39 10.27
C ALA A 60 1.76 -4.99 10.62
N ILE A 61 2.69 -4.20 11.17
CA ILE A 61 4.00 -4.67 11.63
C ILE A 61 3.85 -5.70 12.77
N GLN A 62 2.94 -5.46 13.72
CA GLN A 62 2.68 -6.40 14.80
C GLN A 62 2.12 -7.71 14.27
N LEU A 63 1.15 -7.66 13.36
CA LEU A 63 0.58 -8.86 12.73
C LEU A 63 1.59 -9.62 11.86
N ALA A 64 2.58 -8.93 11.31
CA ALA A 64 3.69 -9.51 10.56
C ALA A 64 4.75 -10.20 11.44
N GLY A 65 4.74 -9.92 12.75
CA GLY A 65 5.82 -10.28 13.68
C GLY A 65 7.02 -9.36 13.47
N ALA A 66 7.20 -8.39 14.37
CA ALA A 66 8.21 -7.34 14.23
C ALA A 66 9.65 -7.87 14.06
N ASP A 67 9.98 -8.97 14.74
CA ASP A 67 11.32 -9.60 14.65
C ASP A 67 11.59 -10.22 13.28
N ASN A 68 10.55 -10.56 12.51
CA ASN A 68 10.69 -11.15 11.19
C ASN A 68 11.26 -10.17 10.16
N PHE A 69 11.35 -8.88 10.46
CA PHE A 69 11.98 -7.89 9.59
C PHE A 69 13.50 -7.80 9.75
N ASN A 70 14.08 -8.46 10.76
CA ASN A 70 15.51 -8.34 11.02
C ASN A 70 16.35 -8.77 9.81
N GLY A 71 17.26 -7.89 9.38
CA GLY A 71 18.13 -8.11 8.21
C GLY A 71 17.43 -8.01 6.84
N LYS A 72 16.13 -7.71 6.77
CA LYS A 72 15.39 -7.53 5.52
C LYS A 72 15.38 -6.06 5.10
N VAL A 73 15.35 -5.83 3.79
CA VAL A 73 15.13 -4.48 3.24
C VAL A 73 13.65 -4.14 3.32
N VAL A 74 13.34 -2.94 3.81
CA VAL A 74 11.96 -2.43 3.88
C VAL A 74 11.82 -1.17 3.03
N ILE A 75 10.87 -1.18 2.11
CA ILE A 75 10.43 0.00 1.37
C ILE A 75 9.13 0.50 2.01
N ASP A 76 9.17 1.67 2.63
CA ASP A 76 7.98 2.32 3.16
C ASP A 76 7.37 3.26 2.13
N ALA A 77 6.17 2.90 1.66
CA ALA A 77 5.36 3.73 0.76
C ALA A 77 4.05 4.19 1.46
N THR A 78 4.00 4.12 2.79
CA THR A 78 2.85 4.55 3.58
C THR A 78 2.82 6.07 3.71
N ASN A 79 1.61 6.60 3.90
CA ASN A 79 1.39 8.00 4.26
C ASN A 79 0.43 8.03 5.45
N PRO A 80 0.76 8.70 6.57
CA PRO A 80 -0.04 8.69 7.81
C PRO A 80 -1.27 9.60 7.69
N LEU A 81 -2.10 9.35 6.68
CA LEU A 81 -3.30 10.12 6.38
C LEU A 81 -4.51 9.46 7.05
N ASP A 82 -5.17 10.22 7.92
CA ASP A 82 -6.49 9.86 8.41
C ASP A 82 -7.55 10.28 7.37
N MET A 83 -8.22 9.28 6.79
CA MET A 83 -9.25 9.47 5.76
C MET A 83 -10.64 9.79 6.35
N SER A 84 -10.76 9.94 7.67
CA SER A 84 -12.01 10.34 8.34
C SER A 84 -12.28 11.84 8.29
N GLY A 85 -11.28 12.66 7.98
CA GLY A 85 -11.35 14.12 7.94
C GLY A 85 -11.05 14.72 6.57
N ALA A 86 -10.98 16.05 6.52
CA ALA A 86 -10.50 16.75 5.34
C ALA A 86 -9.01 16.44 5.12
N PRO A 87 -8.56 16.23 3.87
CA PRO A 87 -7.15 16.05 3.59
C PRO A 87 -6.34 17.27 4.04
N PRO A 88 -5.06 17.08 4.43
CA PRO A 88 -4.24 18.18 4.89
C PRO A 88 -4.15 19.29 3.83
N SER A 89 -4.12 20.56 4.26
CA SER A 89 -4.09 21.71 3.36
C SER A 89 -2.87 21.73 2.43
N TRP A 90 -1.77 21.11 2.83
CA TRP A 90 -0.56 20.93 1.99
C TRP A 90 -0.71 19.85 0.91
N LEU A 91 -1.75 19.00 0.99
CA LEU A 91 -2.05 17.97 0.00
C LEU A 91 -2.91 18.51 -1.15
N ALA A 92 -3.67 19.58 -0.91
CA ALA A 92 -4.46 20.27 -1.92
C ALA A 92 -3.62 21.35 -2.60
N HIS A 93 -3.45 21.26 -3.92
CA HIS A 93 -3.00 22.41 -4.69
C HIS A 93 -4.03 23.54 -4.46
N PRO A 94 -3.62 24.79 -4.14
CA PRO A 94 -4.57 25.86 -3.94
C PRO A 94 -5.45 25.97 -5.18
N ALA A 95 -6.77 25.95 -4.98
CA ALA A 95 -7.70 26.16 -6.07
C ALA A 95 -7.34 27.49 -6.76
N PRO A 96 -7.25 27.53 -8.10
CA PRO A 96 -7.02 28.79 -8.79
C PRO A 96 -8.11 29.78 -8.36
N PRO A 97 -7.77 31.07 -8.17
CA PRO A 97 -8.74 32.07 -7.73
C PRO A 97 -9.94 32.05 -8.68
N ALA A 98 -11.15 32.06 -8.12
CA ALA A 98 -12.38 32.08 -8.91
C ALA A 98 -12.31 33.24 -9.90
N ALA A 99 -12.45 32.93 -11.20
CA ALA A 99 -12.46 33.95 -12.23
C ALA A 99 -13.57 34.96 -11.92
N SER A 100 -13.18 36.21 -11.64
CA SER A 100 -14.14 37.30 -11.47
C SER A 100 -14.92 37.43 -12.76
N SER A 101 -16.22 37.12 -12.74
CA SER A 101 -17.11 37.35 -13.86
C SER A 101 -17.23 38.86 -14.07
N SER A 102 -16.41 39.41 -14.95
CA SER A 102 -16.64 40.75 -15.48
C SER A 102 -17.90 40.69 -16.34
N SER A 103 -19.01 41.23 -15.84
CA SER A 103 -20.16 41.56 -16.66
C SER A 103 -19.71 42.54 -17.74
N LYS A 104 -19.70 42.11 -19.00
CA LYS A 104 -19.52 43.02 -20.14
C LYS A 104 -20.73 43.97 -20.22
N PRO A 105 -20.52 45.26 -20.54
CA PRO A 105 -21.60 46.25 -20.65
C PRO A 105 -22.56 45.95 -21.80
#